data_AF-A0A1F5SJG4-F1
#
_entry.id   AF-A0A1F5SJG4-F1
#
_cell.length_a   1.000
_cell.length_b   1.000
_cell.length_c   1.000
_cell.angle_alpha   90.00
_cell.angle_beta   90.00
_cell.angle_gamma   90.00
#
_symmetry.space_group_name_H-M   'P 1'
#
loop_
_entity.id
_entity.type
_entity.pdbx_description
1 polymer ?
#
loop_
_entity_poly.entity_id
_entity_poly.type
_entity_poly.pdbx_seq_one_letter_code
_entity_poly.pdbx_strand_id
1 'polypeptide(L)'
;MAIFSPGFLLPEKVSAAGSLPTYIEVQLSCGDGYAEIMSGEACDPGTPPDIPEDLGTTTCASFNDVFGNPFVSGNLDCLSDCTAFDSDMCYSCGNGAKEVAEECDGSDFAGKTCITLGYQSGALVCSLDCRVSTAGCVPMETQPGTPGGGSHGGGSGSASGFLPGSNTESVTKVIAQGKSYPHADVHILVDGVVTGIVKTDALANFYFETVDIKPGVAGFGFWSTDLNGLKSTLLTLTFRVISGAVTTISGVYIAPTIDIDKQSVRQGEPIKIFGQTVPSTEVHVHINSEKEFIEKISSAETGSWELSFDTAPLEEDLHTAKALFQVATEGNIVNSGFSRSVSFYVGKTGGEVPCPEADLNHDGRVNLTDFSILLYWWGTDNACADQNQNGVVDLVDFSIMMYYWTG
;
A
#
# COMPACT_ATOMS: atom_id res chain seq x y z
N MET A 1 60.83 -11.55 47.93
CA MET A 1 61.10 -12.38 46.74
C MET A 1 59.91 -12.24 45.82
N ALA A 2 60.08 -11.41 44.80
CA ALA A 2 59.15 -11.18 43.70
C ALA A 2 59.41 -12.19 42.56
N ILE A 3 58.47 -12.30 41.61
CA ILE A 3 58.60 -12.48 40.13
C ILE A 3 57.14 -12.73 39.65
N PHE A 4 56.43 -11.75 39.06
CA PHE A 4 56.44 -11.19 37.69
C PHE A 4 55.63 -11.98 36.63
N SER A 5 54.66 -11.25 36.03
CA SER A 5 53.81 -11.47 34.83
C SER A 5 54.62 -11.76 33.54
N PRO A 6 54.04 -12.16 32.37
CA PRO A 6 53.03 -11.43 31.57
C PRO A 6 51.94 -12.36 30.94
N GLY A 7 50.77 -11.92 30.45
CA GLY A 7 50.47 -10.86 29.47
C GLY A 7 50.30 -11.48 28.08
N PHE A 8 49.06 -11.65 27.60
CA PHE A 8 48.77 -11.82 26.17
C PHE A 8 47.44 -11.15 25.83
N LEU A 9 47.54 -10.15 24.95
CA LEU A 9 46.48 -9.35 24.36
C LEU A 9 46.28 -9.79 22.89
N LEU A 10 45.07 -9.50 22.40
CA LEU A 10 44.62 -9.30 21.00
C LEU A 10 44.08 -10.52 20.23
N PRO A 11 43.20 -10.32 19.21
CA PRO A 11 42.61 -9.06 18.72
C PRO A 11 41.06 -9.06 18.58
N GLU A 12 40.50 -7.85 18.62
CA GLU A 12 39.26 -7.50 17.92
C GLU A 12 39.35 -7.88 16.43
N LYS A 13 38.29 -8.51 15.92
CA LYS A 13 37.96 -8.42 14.49
C LYS A 13 36.54 -7.90 14.35
N VAL A 14 36.49 -6.60 14.12
CA VAL A 14 35.38 -5.89 13.48
C VAL A 14 35.41 -6.18 11.98
N SER A 15 34.21 -6.22 11.40
CA SER A 15 33.85 -6.11 9.97
C SER A 15 33.59 -7.43 9.22
N ALA A 16 32.30 -7.74 9.10
CA ALA A 16 31.71 -7.92 7.79
C ALA A 16 30.65 -6.82 7.62
N ALA A 17 30.82 -6.01 6.57
CA ALA A 17 30.04 -4.84 6.26
C ALA A 17 28.55 -5.13 6.21
N GLY A 18 27.76 -4.29 6.88
CA GLY A 18 26.32 -4.29 6.79
C GLY A 18 25.89 -4.05 5.35
N SER A 19 25.18 -5.01 4.77
CA SER A 19 24.11 -4.66 3.85
C SER A 19 23.11 -3.87 4.68
N LEU A 20 23.03 -2.56 4.44
CA LEU A 20 22.01 -1.71 5.05
C LEU A 20 20.66 -2.33 4.70
N PRO A 21 19.88 -2.83 5.68
CA PRO A 21 18.50 -3.17 5.43
C PRO A 21 17.77 -1.85 5.14
N THR A 22 17.19 -1.70 3.95
CA THR A 22 16.17 -0.69 3.70
C THR A 22 14.88 -1.20 4.34
N TYR A 23 14.60 -0.69 5.54
CA TYR A 23 13.27 -0.71 6.13
C TYR A 23 12.48 0.45 5.49
N ILE A 24 11.23 0.20 5.13
CA ILE A 24 10.28 1.27 4.80
C ILE A 24 9.27 1.26 5.95
N GLU A 25 9.43 2.21 6.87
CA GLU A 25 8.35 2.59 7.77
C GLU A 25 7.37 3.44 6.97
N VAL A 26 6.08 3.09 6.97
CA VAL A 26 5.03 3.99 6.46
C VAL A 26 4.82 5.05 7.52
N GLN A 27 5.61 6.12 7.43
CA GLN A 27 5.54 7.27 8.32
C GLN A 27 4.87 8.38 7.52
N LEU A 28 3.59 8.69 7.82
CA LEU A 28 2.87 9.83 7.22
C LEU A 28 3.69 11.11 7.45
N SER A 29 4.50 11.49 6.49
CA SER A 29 5.49 12.56 6.61
C SER A 29 5.96 12.95 5.22
N CYS A 30 5.55 14.13 4.77
CA CYS A 30 6.17 14.87 3.68
C CYS A 30 7.69 14.65 3.56
N GLY A 31 8.13 14.16 2.41
CA GLY A 31 9.50 13.78 2.08
C GLY A 31 9.77 12.26 2.16
N ASP A 32 8.74 11.43 2.29
CA ASP A 32 8.85 9.96 2.35
C ASP A 32 8.80 9.29 0.97
N GLY A 33 8.59 10.08 -0.08
CA GLY A 33 8.59 9.67 -1.47
C GLY A 33 7.26 9.14 -1.98
N TYR A 34 6.15 9.36 -1.27
CA TYR A 34 4.81 8.99 -1.71
C TYR A 34 3.82 10.15 -1.54
N ALA A 35 3.12 10.52 -2.60
CA ALA A 35 2.09 11.55 -2.55
C ALA A 35 0.78 11.01 -1.92
N GLU A 36 0.49 11.40 -0.68
CA GLU A 36 -0.68 10.92 0.06
C GLU A 36 -1.90 11.84 -0.06
N ILE A 37 -2.56 11.83 -1.22
CA ILE A 37 -3.68 12.77 -1.54
C ILE A 37 -4.85 12.71 -0.53
N MET A 38 -5.12 11.53 0.06
CA MET A 38 -6.21 11.34 1.03
C MET A 38 -5.88 11.86 2.44
N SER A 39 -4.59 12.07 2.74
CA SER A 39 -4.11 12.66 4.01
C SER A 39 -3.87 14.18 3.90
N GLY A 40 -3.91 14.74 2.69
CA GLY A 40 -3.87 16.18 2.44
C GLY A 40 -2.59 16.68 1.77
N GLU A 41 -1.70 15.79 1.35
CA GLU A 41 -0.52 16.13 0.54
C GLU A 41 -0.88 16.28 -0.94
N ALA A 42 -0.28 17.25 -1.62
CA ALA A 42 -0.47 17.44 -3.07
C ALA A 42 0.53 16.60 -3.88
N CYS A 43 1.75 16.47 -3.37
CA CYS A 43 2.90 15.78 -3.93
C CYS A 43 3.91 15.54 -2.80
N ASP A 44 4.96 14.75 -3.07
CA ASP A 44 6.06 14.53 -2.14
C ASP A 44 7.42 14.89 -2.78
N PRO A 45 8.22 15.80 -2.21
CA PRO A 45 9.51 16.24 -2.76
C PRO A 45 10.62 15.18 -2.63
N GLY A 46 10.39 14.12 -1.85
CA GLY A 46 11.37 13.13 -1.46
C GLY A 46 12.52 13.70 -0.62
N THR A 47 13.54 12.88 -0.40
CA THR A 47 14.82 13.28 0.20
C THR A 47 15.98 12.74 -0.65
N PRO A 48 16.38 13.47 -1.71
CA PRO A 48 17.44 13.02 -2.61
C PRO A 48 18.80 12.91 -1.89
N PRO A 49 19.61 11.86 -2.17
CA PRO A 49 19.46 10.90 -3.27
C PRO A 49 18.67 9.63 -2.92
N ASP A 50 18.24 9.48 -1.67
CA ASP A 50 17.79 8.22 -1.11
C ASP A 50 16.31 7.94 -1.39
N ILE A 51 15.49 9.00 -1.41
CA ILE A 51 14.06 8.93 -1.67
C ILE A 51 13.74 9.86 -2.85
N PRO A 52 13.28 9.31 -4.00
CA PRO A 52 12.90 10.12 -5.15
C PRO A 52 11.58 10.86 -4.90
N GLU A 53 11.42 11.97 -5.60
CA GLU A 53 10.20 12.78 -5.62
C GLU A 53 9.00 12.03 -6.23
N ASP A 54 7.80 12.22 -5.67
CA ASP A 54 6.52 11.73 -6.18
C ASP A 54 5.55 12.88 -6.49
N LEU A 55 5.40 13.15 -7.79
CA LEU A 55 4.46 14.16 -8.33
C LEU A 55 3.13 13.53 -8.79
N GLY A 56 2.95 12.23 -8.59
CA GLY A 56 1.83 11.46 -9.11
C GLY A 56 1.74 11.48 -10.64
N THR A 57 0.60 11.95 -11.16
CA THR A 57 0.36 12.09 -12.62
C THR A 57 0.41 13.54 -13.09
N THR A 58 0.68 14.47 -12.18
CA THR A 58 0.73 15.90 -12.45
C THR A 58 2.01 16.21 -13.22
N THR A 59 1.88 17.03 -14.26
CA THR A 59 3.02 17.49 -15.06
C THR A 59 2.91 18.99 -15.23
N CYS A 60 3.93 19.64 -15.82
CA CYS A 60 3.83 21.06 -16.17
C CYS A 60 2.57 21.39 -17.00
N ALA A 61 2.08 20.46 -17.83
CA ALA A 61 0.85 20.65 -18.61
C ALA A 61 -0.45 20.76 -17.77
N SER A 62 -0.37 20.51 -16.46
CA SER A 62 -1.47 20.71 -15.51
C SER A 62 -1.56 22.16 -15.01
N PHE A 63 -0.56 23.01 -15.31
CA PHE A 63 -0.49 24.42 -14.91
C PHE A 63 -0.49 25.33 -16.13
N ASN A 64 -0.94 26.58 -15.94
CA ASN A 64 -1.10 27.54 -17.02
C ASN A 64 -0.16 28.74 -16.86
N ASP A 65 0.29 29.28 -17.99
CA ASP A 65 1.04 30.52 -18.09
C ASP A 65 0.18 31.76 -17.73
N VAL A 66 0.81 32.95 -17.76
CA VAL A 66 0.17 34.24 -17.45
C VAL A 66 -0.98 34.57 -18.43
N PHE A 67 -1.05 33.91 -19.58
CA PHE A 67 -2.10 34.06 -20.58
C PHE A 67 -3.18 32.97 -20.51
N GLY A 68 -3.06 32.02 -19.57
CA GLY A 68 -4.01 30.94 -19.35
C GLY A 68 -3.81 29.72 -20.24
N ASN A 69 -2.66 29.59 -20.92
CA ASN A 69 -2.34 28.40 -21.74
C ASN A 69 -1.52 27.39 -20.93
N PRO A 70 -1.71 26.06 -21.14
CA PRO A 70 -0.92 25.05 -20.45
C PRO A 70 0.58 25.13 -20.75
N PHE A 71 1.44 24.85 -19.76
CA PHE A 71 2.87 24.71 -20.01
C PHE A 71 3.18 23.47 -20.87
N VAL A 72 4.11 23.60 -21.81
CA VAL A 72 4.46 22.52 -22.76
C VAL A 72 5.69 21.73 -22.29
N SER A 73 6.57 22.33 -21.50
CA SER A 73 7.84 21.71 -21.07
C SER A 73 8.31 22.24 -19.72
N GLY A 74 9.40 21.68 -19.21
CA GLY A 74 10.01 22.06 -17.94
C GLY A 74 10.08 20.93 -16.93
N ASN A 75 10.58 21.26 -15.74
CA ASN A 75 10.55 20.39 -14.59
C ASN A 75 9.47 20.90 -13.64
N LEU A 76 8.56 20.03 -13.23
CA LEU A 76 7.65 20.32 -12.14
C LEU A 76 8.30 19.77 -10.89
N ASP A 77 8.35 20.55 -9.82
CA ASP A 77 8.87 20.11 -8.53
C ASP A 77 7.72 20.14 -7.50
N CYS A 78 7.94 19.53 -6.35
CA CYS A 78 7.07 19.62 -5.19
C CYS A 78 7.64 20.60 -4.16
N LEU A 79 6.78 21.40 -3.53
CA LEU A 79 7.21 22.21 -2.40
C LEU A 79 7.69 21.33 -1.25
N SER A 80 8.69 21.80 -0.50
CA SER A 80 9.28 21.07 0.63
C SER A 80 8.32 20.81 1.80
N ASP A 81 7.12 21.40 1.77
CA ASP A 81 6.05 21.19 2.75
C ASP A 81 4.88 20.36 2.23
N CYS A 82 4.97 19.82 1.01
CA CYS A 82 3.99 18.94 0.36
C CYS A 82 2.60 19.57 0.14
N THR A 83 2.46 20.88 0.36
CA THR A 83 1.15 21.55 0.28
C THR A 83 0.73 21.90 -1.14
N ALA A 84 1.70 22.07 -2.04
CA ALA A 84 1.47 22.37 -3.45
C ALA A 84 2.67 21.99 -4.32
N PHE A 85 2.45 22.02 -5.62
CA PHE A 85 3.49 21.88 -6.64
C PHE A 85 4.20 23.22 -6.88
N ASP A 86 5.50 23.16 -7.15
CA ASP A 86 6.30 24.27 -7.64
C ASP A 86 6.42 24.18 -9.17
N SER A 87 5.73 25.10 -9.86
CA SER A 87 5.74 25.20 -11.32
C SER A 87 6.70 26.25 -11.85
N ASP A 88 7.59 26.83 -11.04
CA ASP A 88 8.50 27.90 -11.48
C ASP A 88 9.49 27.42 -12.55
N MET A 89 9.73 26.11 -12.60
CA MET A 89 10.60 25.45 -13.58
C MET A 89 9.84 24.91 -14.82
N CYS A 90 8.53 25.18 -14.91
CA CYS A 90 7.69 24.92 -16.08
C CYS A 90 7.71 26.11 -17.07
N TYR A 91 7.64 25.82 -18.37
CA TYR A 91 7.70 26.84 -19.41
C TYR A 91 7.07 26.43 -20.74
N SER A 92 6.82 27.41 -21.60
CA SER A 92 6.20 27.23 -22.92
C SER A 92 6.90 28.04 -24.02
N CYS A 93 7.70 27.32 -24.82
CA CYS A 93 8.53 28.00 -25.79
C CYS A 93 7.75 28.67 -26.93
N GLY A 94 7.99 29.97 -27.12
CA GLY A 94 7.41 30.78 -28.19
C GLY A 94 6.02 31.34 -27.84
N ASN A 95 5.69 31.46 -26.56
CA ASN A 95 4.45 32.08 -26.08
C ASN A 95 4.56 33.61 -25.99
N GLY A 96 5.75 34.19 -26.21
CA GLY A 96 6.01 35.62 -26.17
C GLY A 96 6.31 36.18 -24.78
N ALA A 97 6.47 35.33 -23.76
CA ALA A 97 6.89 35.68 -22.42
C ALA A 97 8.07 34.81 -21.99
N LYS A 98 9.19 35.41 -21.60
CA LYS A 98 10.35 34.65 -21.12
C LYS A 98 10.13 34.23 -19.66
N GLU A 99 9.82 32.95 -19.43
CA GLU A 99 9.77 32.39 -18.08
C GLU A 99 11.17 32.27 -17.42
N VAL A 100 11.20 32.01 -16.12
CA VAL A 100 12.45 31.89 -15.33
C VAL A 100 13.30 30.73 -15.85
N ALA A 101 12.67 29.61 -16.20
CA ALA A 101 13.33 28.40 -16.68
C ALA A 101 13.79 28.44 -18.14
N GLU A 102 13.27 29.38 -18.93
CA GLU A 102 13.64 29.53 -20.34
C GLU A 102 14.90 30.37 -20.51
N GLU A 103 15.80 29.95 -21.40
CA GLU A 103 16.96 30.76 -21.73
C GLU A 103 16.60 31.90 -22.71
N CYS A 104 15.53 31.73 -23.50
CA CYS A 104 15.00 32.70 -24.45
C CYS A 104 13.53 32.38 -24.79
N ASP A 105 12.77 33.38 -25.25
CA ASP A 105 11.48 33.17 -25.93
C ASP A 105 11.45 34.01 -27.21
N GLY A 106 11.36 33.34 -28.36
CA GLY A 106 11.35 34.00 -29.66
C GLY A 106 12.60 34.86 -29.91
N SER A 107 12.46 36.18 -29.80
CA SER A 107 13.55 37.16 -29.92
C SER A 107 14.03 37.75 -28.59
N ASP A 108 13.41 37.38 -27.46
CA ASP A 108 13.85 37.79 -26.13
C ASP A 108 14.92 36.82 -25.62
N PHE A 109 16.16 37.30 -25.53
CA PHE A 109 17.32 36.54 -25.06
C PHE A 109 17.84 37.03 -23.70
N ALA A 110 17.02 37.75 -22.92
CA ALA A 110 17.42 38.41 -21.67
C ALA A 110 18.70 39.28 -21.82
N GLY A 111 18.79 40.01 -22.92
CA GLY A 111 19.92 40.90 -23.22
C GLY A 111 21.18 40.21 -23.74
N LYS A 112 21.18 38.89 -23.94
CA LYS A 112 22.27 38.18 -24.61
C LYS A 112 22.26 38.50 -26.11
N THR A 113 23.46 38.61 -26.67
CA THR A 113 23.73 38.74 -28.11
C THR A 113 24.90 37.84 -28.49
N CYS A 114 25.11 37.59 -29.79
CA CYS A 114 26.31 36.90 -30.27
C CYS A 114 27.59 37.57 -29.75
N ILE A 115 27.61 38.91 -29.69
CA ILE A 115 28.78 39.68 -29.21
C ILE A 115 29.03 39.44 -27.72
N THR A 116 27.98 39.48 -26.88
CA THR A 116 28.14 39.22 -25.43
C THR A 116 28.55 37.78 -25.12
N LEU A 117 28.32 36.85 -26.05
CA LEU A 117 28.74 35.45 -25.95
C LEU A 117 30.10 35.17 -26.61
N GLY A 118 30.82 36.21 -27.06
CA GLY A 118 32.20 36.10 -27.58
C GLY A 118 32.32 35.89 -29.09
N TYR A 119 31.23 36.05 -29.85
CA TYR A 119 31.23 35.97 -31.31
C TYR A 119 31.41 37.36 -31.94
N GLN A 120 31.82 37.41 -33.21
CA GLN A 120 32.10 38.67 -33.90
C GLN A 120 30.82 39.42 -34.30
N SER A 121 29.82 38.69 -34.78
CA SER A 121 28.54 39.22 -35.26
C SER A 121 27.51 38.08 -35.39
N GLY A 122 26.33 38.36 -35.96
CA GLY A 122 25.27 37.38 -36.21
C GLY A 122 24.05 37.58 -35.32
N ALA A 123 23.11 36.64 -35.38
CA ALA A 123 21.86 36.66 -34.63
C ALA A 123 21.71 35.37 -33.81
N LEU A 124 21.26 35.51 -32.57
CA LEU A 124 20.88 34.36 -31.75
C LEU A 124 19.57 33.78 -32.27
N VAL A 125 19.44 32.46 -32.17
CA VAL A 125 18.22 31.75 -32.50
C VAL A 125 17.74 31.06 -31.23
N CYS A 126 16.48 31.27 -30.87
CA CYS A 126 15.86 30.49 -29.82
C CYS A 126 15.42 29.14 -30.39
N SER A 127 15.90 28.04 -29.82
CA SER A 127 15.48 26.70 -30.26
C SER A 127 14.04 26.41 -29.87
N LEU A 128 13.45 25.35 -30.43
CA LEU A 128 12.11 24.87 -30.04
C LEU A 128 12.06 24.36 -28.58
N ASP A 129 13.21 24.11 -27.97
CA ASP A 129 13.37 23.73 -26.55
C ASP A 129 13.82 24.91 -25.67
N CYS A 130 13.63 26.14 -26.15
CA CYS A 130 13.95 27.38 -25.45
C CYS A 130 15.39 27.48 -24.91
N ARG A 131 16.33 26.98 -25.73
CA ARG A 131 17.78 27.15 -25.54
C ARG A 131 18.33 28.18 -26.50
N VAL A 132 19.29 28.96 -26.01
CA VAL A 132 19.99 29.93 -26.86
C VAL A 132 20.94 29.19 -27.79
N SER A 133 20.66 29.22 -29.09
CA SER A 133 21.53 28.66 -30.11
C SER A 133 22.43 29.72 -30.72
N THR A 134 23.73 29.43 -30.74
CA THR A 134 24.74 30.25 -31.42
C THR A 134 24.93 29.86 -32.89
N ALA A 135 24.07 29.00 -33.45
CA ALA A 135 24.16 28.56 -34.85
C ALA A 135 24.05 29.71 -35.86
N GLY A 136 23.39 30.82 -35.50
CA GLY A 136 23.32 32.05 -36.29
C GLY A 136 24.43 33.07 -35.99
N CYS A 137 25.36 32.76 -35.09
CA CYS A 137 26.49 33.61 -34.75
C CYS A 137 27.70 33.35 -35.65
N VAL A 138 28.43 34.41 -35.98
CA VAL A 138 29.66 34.34 -36.77
C VAL A 138 30.86 34.23 -35.82
N PRO A 139 31.62 33.12 -35.83
CA PRO A 139 32.79 32.97 -34.97
C PRO A 139 33.85 34.01 -35.32
N MET A 140 34.64 34.43 -34.34
CA MET A 140 35.81 35.27 -34.59
C MET A 140 36.81 34.46 -35.41
N GLU A 141 37.03 34.86 -36.67
CA GLU A 141 38.00 34.22 -37.54
C GLU A 141 39.41 34.40 -36.96
N THR A 142 40.00 33.33 -36.41
CA THR A 142 41.44 33.29 -36.18
C THR A 142 42.11 33.00 -37.52
N GLN A 143 42.74 34.04 -38.09
CA GLN A 143 43.57 33.91 -39.28
C GLN A 143 44.67 32.84 -39.07
N PRO A 144 44.95 32.01 -40.09
CA PRO A 144 45.94 30.94 -39.99
C PRO A 144 47.36 31.47 -40.12
N GLY A 145 48.26 31.08 -39.21
CA GLY A 145 49.65 31.55 -39.23
C GLY A 145 50.66 30.71 -38.44
N THR A 146 51.27 29.75 -39.14
CA THR A 146 52.66 29.23 -39.01
C THR A 146 52.93 28.02 -38.07
N PRO A 147 53.66 26.98 -38.55
CA PRO A 147 53.87 25.72 -37.83
C PRO A 147 55.16 25.73 -36.97
N GLY A 148 55.02 25.30 -35.71
CA GLY A 148 56.15 24.99 -34.82
C GLY A 148 56.09 23.52 -34.42
N GLY A 149 57.06 22.74 -34.91
CA GLY A 149 57.19 21.32 -34.63
C GLY A 149 57.58 21.02 -33.18
N GLY A 150 57.13 19.84 -32.71
CA GLY A 150 57.51 19.28 -31.43
C GLY A 150 56.98 17.85 -31.30
N SER A 151 57.82 16.90 -31.68
CA SER A 151 57.62 15.45 -31.54
C SER A 151 57.50 15.02 -30.07
N HIS A 152 56.88 13.85 -29.84
CA HIS A 152 57.17 12.78 -28.86
C HIS A 152 55.93 12.27 -28.10
N GLY A 153 55.74 10.94 -28.16
CA GLY A 153 55.10 10.18 -27.08
C GLY A 153 53.92 9.31 -27.49
N GLY A 154 54.18 8.23 -28.23
CA GLY A 154 53.22 7.13 -28.36
C GLY A 154 53.05 6.41 -27.00
N GLY A 155 51.80 6.23 -26.61
CA GLY A 155 51.39 5.40 -25.48
C GLY A 155 50.12 4.64 -25.85
N SER A 156 50.30 3.43 -26.37
CA SER A 156 49.24 2.45 -26.58
C SER A 156 48.74 1.96 -25.21
N GLY A 157 47.65 2.55 -24.72
CA GLY A 157 46.88 2.05 -23.59
C GLY A 157 45.81 1.07 -24.10
N SER A 158 46.04 -0.20 -23.82
CA SER A 158 45.21 -1.34 -24.19
C SER A 158 43.71 -1.14 -23.90
N ALA A 159 42.90 -1.42 -24.92
CA ALA A 159 41.52 -1.81 -24.75
C ALA A 159 41.45 -3.13 -23.98
N SER A 160 41.16 -3.04 -22.68
CA SER A 160 40.41 -4.09 -21.97
C SER A 160 38.96 -3.97 -22.46
N GLY A 161 38.50 -4.78 -23.40
CA GLY A 161 38.35 -6.21 -23.19
C GLY A 161 37.05 -6.48 -22.43
N PHE A 162 35.94 -5.94 -22.93
CA PHE A 162 34.59 -6.34 -22.51
C PHE A 162 34.44 -7.81 -22.91
N LEU A 163 34.44 -8.70 -21.92
CA LEU A 163 34.08 -10.10 -22.10
C LEU A 163 32.56 -10.21 -21.94
N PRO A 164 31.79 -10.55 -22.99
CA PRO A 164 30.38 -10.89 -22.82
C PRO A 164 30.31 -12.34 -22.37
N GLY A 165 29.80 -12.59 -21.17
CA GLY A 165 29.67 -13.96 -20.67
C GLY A 165 29.58 -14.09 -19.16
N SER A 166 28.66 -13.36 -18.53
CA SER A 166 27.95 -13.90 -17.38
C SER A 166 26.47 -13.82 -17.70
N ASN A 167 25.94 -14.87 -18.32
CA ASN A 167 24.51 -15.14 -18.28
C ASN A 167 24.16 -15.60 -16.85
N THR A 168 24.43 -14.77 -15.85
CA THR A 168 23.60 -14.77 -14.66
C THR A 168 22.28 -14.26 -15.17
N GLU A 169 21.37 -15.18 -15.53
CA GLU A 169 19.99 -14.83 -15.75
C GLU A 169 19.58 -14.02 -14.53
N SER A 170 19.29 -12.74 -14.73
CA SER A 170 18.76 -11.90 -13.68
C SER A 170 17.40 -12.48 -13.35
N VAL A 171 17.35 -13.28 -12.27
CA VAL A 171 16.14 -13.98 -11.87
C VAL A 171 15.20 -12.94 -11.27
N THR A 172 14.08 -12.71 -11.93
CA THR A 172 12.95 -11.99 -11.32
C THR A 172 12.40 -12.83 -10.19
N LYS A 173 12.41 -12.30 -8.97
CA LYS A 173 11.93 -13.03 -7.79
C LYS A 173 11.01 -12.15 -6.97
N VAL A 174 9.92 -12.71 -6.48
CA VAL A 174 9.07 -12.08 -5.48
C VAL A 174 9.13 -12.86 -4.18
N ILE A 175 9.26 -12.13 -3.08
CA ILE A 175 9.19 -12.66 -1.72
C ILE A 175 8.02 -11.97 -1.02
N ALA A 176 7.16 -12.72 -0.35
CA ALA A 176 6.06 -12.18 0.45
C ALA A 176 6.19 -12.68 1.89
N GLN A 177 6.13 -11.75 2.85
CA GLN A 177 6.28 -12.02 4.27
C GLN A 177 5.25 -11.24 5.07
N GLY A 178 4.71 -11.87 6.09
CA GLY A 178 3.66 -11.26 6.87
C GLY A 178 3.17 -12.14 8.00
N LYS A 179 2.01 -11.76 8.53
CA LYS A 179 1.37 -12.44 9.65
C LYS A 179 -0.08 -12.81 9.32
N SER A 180 -0.51 -13.96 9.82
CA SER A 180 -1.87 -14.47 9.70
C SER A 180 -2.29 -15.14 11.02
N TYR A 181 -2.73 -16.40 10.97
CA TYR A 181 -3.15 -17.19 12.13
C TYR A 181 -2.11 -18.27 12.41
N PRO A 182 -1.84 -18.67 13.67
CA PRO A 182 -0.90 -19.75 13.96
C PRO A 182 -1.27 -21.07 13.29
N HIS A 183 -0.29 -21.70 12.63
CA HIS A 183 -0.44 -22.98 11.94
C HIS A 183 -1.52 -23.07 10.86
N ALA A 184 -1.95 -21.93 10.31
CA ALA A 184 -2.92 -21.83 9.23
C ALA A 184 -2.25 -21.82 7.85
N ASP A 185 -3.01 -22.22 6.84
CA ASP A 185 -2.61 -22.18 5.44
C ASP A 185 -2.99 -20.81 4.83
N VAL A 186 -1.98 -20.09 4.35
CA VAL A 186 -2.12 -18.81 3.64
C VAL A 186 -2.10 -19.08 2.15
N HIS A 187 -3.17 -18.69 1.47
CA HIS A 187 -3.31 -18.78 0.03
C HIS A 187 -2.84 -17.48 -0.62
N ILE A 188 -1.87 -17.58 -1.54
CA ILE A 188 -1.33 -16.46 -2.31
C ILE A 188 -1.84 -16.54 -3.75
N LEU A 189 -2.43 -15.45 -4.22
CA LEU A 189 -2.90 -15.27 -5.57
C LEU A 189 -2.03 -14.23 -6.28
N VAL A 190 -1.74 -14.47 -7.55
CA VAL A 190 -1.14 -13.50 -8.46
C VAL A 190 -2.10 -13.33 -9.63
N ASP A 191 -2.55 -12.10 -9.88
CA ASP A 191 -3.56 -11.73 -10.86
C ASP A 191 -4.83 -12.61 -10.79
N GLY A 192 -5.26 -12.92 -9.57
CA GLY A 192 -6.46 -13.72 -9.28
C GLY A 192 -6.26 -15.25 -9.39
N VAL A 193 -5.04 -15.73 -9.68
CA VAL A 193 -4.74 -17.17 -9.78
C VAL A 193 -3.94 -17.63 -8.56
N VAL A 194 -4.39 -18.70 -7.90
CA VAL A 194 -3.66 -19.30 -6.76
C VAL A 194 -2.29 -19.79 -7.24
N THR A 195 -1.25 -19.12 -6.76
CA THR A 195 0.14 -19.35 -7.16
C THR A 195 0.90 -20.15 -6.10
N GLY A 196 0.49 -20.03 -4.83
CA GLY A 196 1.11 -20.77 -3.74
C GLY A 196 0.22 -20.88 -2.51
N ILE A 197 0.53 -21.86 -1.68
CA ILE A 197 -0.03 -22.03 -0.34
C ILE A 197 1.15 -22.22 0.61
N VAL A 198 1.22 -21.41 1.66
CA VAL A 198 2.27 -21.51 2.68
C VAL A 198 1.65 -21.67 4.05
N LYS A 199 2.31 -22.43 4.91
CA LYS A 199 1.86 -22.65 6.28
C LYS A 199 2.57 -21.71 7.23
N THR A 200 1.83 -21.09 8.14
CA THR A 200 2.40 -20.21 9.17
C THR A 200 3.06 -20.98 10.31
N ASP A 201 3.99 -20.32 10.99
CA ASP A 201 4.61 -20.80 12.22
C ASP A 201 3.71 -20.56 13.46
N ALA A 202 4.23 -20.90 14.65
CA ALA A 202 3.52 -20.71 15.93
C ALA A 202 3.33 -19.23 16.31
N LEU A 203 4.15 -18.32 15.75
CA LEU A 203 4.04 -16.87 15.92
C LEU A 203 3.22 -16.21 14.79
N ALA A 204 2.53 -17.04 14.02
CA ALA A 204 1.72 -16.70 12.85
C ALA A 204 2.48 -16.04 11.69
N ASN A 205 3.80 -16.15 11.62
CA ASN A 205 4.58 -15.64 10.49
C ASN A 205 4.48 -16.59 9.30
N PHE A 206 4.47 -16.03 8.09
CA PHE A 206 4.66 -16.80 6.86
C PHE A 206 5.75 -16.18 5.98
N TYR A 207 6.34 -17.04 5.16
CA TYR A 207 7.31 -16.69 4.13
C TYR A 207 6.94 -17.41 2.83
N PHE A 208 6.79 -16.67 1.76
CA PHE A 208 6.55 -17.19 0.41
C PHE A 208 7.58 -16.60 -0.55
N GLU A 209 8.09 -17.40 -1.47
CA GLU A 209 8.93 -16.93 -2.56
C GLU A 209 8.54 -17.60 -3.88
N THR A 210 8.64 -16.86 -4.98
CA THR A 210 8.45 -17.39 -6.32
C THR A 210 9.35 -16.68 -7.32
N VAL A 211 9.82 -17.45 -8.30
CA VAL A 211 10.54 -16.96 -9.49
C VAL A 211 9.66 -17.04 -10.74
N ASP A 212 8.52 -17.72 -10.64
CA ASP A 212 7.56 -17.93 -11.74
C ASP A 212 6.59 -16.75 -11.83
N ILE A 213 7.14 -15.55 -12.03
CA ILE A 213 6.36 -14.31 -12.11
C ILE A 213 6.75 -13.45 -13.30
N LYS A 214 5.73 -12.89 -13.95
CA LYS A 214 5.93 -11.99 -15.08
C LYS A 214 6.30 -10.59 -14.56
N PRO A 215 7.37 -9.97 -15.09
CA PRO A 215 7.64 -8.56 -14.82
C PRO A 215 6.49 -7.67 -15.31
N GLY A 216 6.18 -6.62 -14.57
CA GLY A 216 5.05 -5.73 -14.84
C GLY A 216 4.24 -5.40 -13.60
N VAL A 217 3.12 -4.70 -13.78
CA VAL A 217 2.16 -4.48 -12.69
C VAL A 217 1.43 -5.80 -12.43
N ALA A 218 1.48 -6.27 -11.18
CA ALA A 218 0.84 -7.50 -10.75
C ALA A 218 0.01 -7.26 -9.48
N GLY A 219 -1.17 -7.88 -9.44
CA GLY A 219 -2.04 -7.87 -8.26
C GLY A 219 -1.82 -9.12 -7.42
N PHE A 220 -1.50 -8.94 -6.14
CA PHE A 220 -1.30 -10.00 -5.17
C PHE A 220 -2.51 -10.09 -4.24
N GLY A 221 -3.07 -11.29 -4.10
CA GLY A 221 -4.16 -11.57 -3.18
C GLY A 221 -3.70 -12.50 -2.06
N PHE A 222 -4.08 -12.22 -0.82
CA PHE A 222 -3.77 -13.04 0.35
C PHE A 222 -5.04 -13.31 1.12
N TRP A 223 -5.33 -14.57 1.39
CA TRP A 223 -6.39 -14.96 2.32
C TRP A 223 -5.98 -16.24 3.06
N SER A 224 -6.59 -16.47 4.21
CA SER A 224 -6.28 -17.60 5.08
C SER A 224 -7.55 -18.14 5.73
N THR A 225 -7.49 -19.38 6.20
CA THR A 225 -8.55 -19.99 7.01
C THR A 225 -7.99 -20.31 8.38
N ASP A 226 -8.70 -19.91 9.43
CA ASP A 226 -8.30 -20.19 10.80
C ASP A 226 -8.53 -21.67 11.18
N LEU A 227 -8.12 -22.06 12.40
CA LEU A 227 -8.25 -23.45 12.87
C LEU A 227 -9.71 -23.92 13.05
N ASN A 228 -10.66 -22.99 13.11
CA ASN A 228 -12.08 -23.25 13.23
C ASN A 228 -12.80 -23.25 11.87
N GLY A 229 -12.07 -23.04 10.77
CA GLY A 229 -12.64 -23.00 9.41
C GLY A 229 -13.16 -21.63 8.98
N LEU A 230 -12.96 -20.58 9.79
CA LEU A 230 -13.36 -19.22 9.41
C LEU A 230 -12.35 -18.64 8.42
N LYS A 231 -12.85 -18.10 7.31
CA LYS A 231 -12.02 -17.44 6.28
C LYS A 231 -11.78 -15.95 6.54
N SER A 232 -10.57 -15.48 6.28
CA SER A 232 -10.26 -14.06 6.27
C SER A 232 -10.98 -13.31 5.13
N THR A 233 -10.99 -11.98 5.20
CA THR A 233 -11.18 -11.15 4.01
C THR A 233 -9.97 -11.29 3.08
N LEU A 234 -10.17 -11.06 1.77
CA LEU A 234 -9.09 -11.08 0.79
C LEU A 234 -8.32 -9.76 0.87
N LEU A 235 -7.06 -9.81 1.27
CA LEU A 235 -6.13 -8.68 1.20
C LEU A 235 -5.55 -8.61 -0.22
N THR A 236 -5.75 -7.50 -0.91
CA THR A 236 -5.21 -7.28 -2.27
C THR A 236 -4.20 -6.14 -2.29
N LEU A 237 -3.02 -6.39 -2.84
CA LEU A 237 -1.94 -5.42 -3.01
C LEU A 237 -1.56 -5.36 -4.49
N THR A 238 -1.31 -4.18 -5.05
CA THR A 238 -0.88 -4.05 -6.46
C THR A 238 0.42 -3.28 -6.53
N PHE A 239 1.43 -3.87 -7.15
CA PHE A 239 2.73 -3.20 -7.35
C PHE A 239 3.42 -3.70 -8.62
N ARG A 240 4.48 -3.00 -9.01
CA ARG A 240 5.27 -3.32 -10.20
C ARG A 240 6.44 -4.24 -9.84
N VAL A 241 6.44 -5.45 -10.43
CA VAL A 241 7.56 -6.39 -10.39
C VAL A 241 8.59 -5.98 -11.44
N ILE A 242 9.81 -5.70 -11.00
CA ILE A 242 10.91 -5.26 -11.87
C ILE A 242 11.65 -6.49 -12.41
N SER A 243 11.87 -6.52 -13.72
CA SER A 243 12.57 -7.62 -14.38
C SER A 243 14.00 -7.75 -13.86
N GLY A 244 14.38 -8.94 -13.45
CA GLY A 244 15.73 -9.24 -12.96
C GLY A 244 16.07 -8.69 -11.58
N ALA A 245 15.06 -8.25 -10.82
CA ALA A 245 15.21 -7.81 -9.44
C ALA A 245 14.46 -8.75 -8.47
N VAL A 246 14.80 -8.63 -7.19
CA VAL A 246 14.04 -9.25 -6.10
C VAL A 246 13.08 -8.20 -5.52
N THR A 247 11.78 -8.44 -5.60
CA THR A 247 10.76 -7.61 -4.95
C THR A 247 10.30 -8.29 -3.66
N THR A 248 10.49 -7.62 -2.52
CA THR A 248 10.06 -8.12 -1.20
C THR A 248 8.84 -7.36 -0.74
N ILE A 249 7.75 -8.07 -0.48
CA ILE A 249 6.54 -7.57 0.17
C ILE A 249 6.64 -7.94 1.65
N SER A 250 6.80 -6.95 2.51
CA SER A 250 6.74 -7.11 3.97
C SER A 250 5.46 -6.50 4.52
N GLY A 251 5.08 -6.87 5.75
CA GLY A 251 3.90 -6.29 6.41
C GLY A 251 2.57 -6.80 5.86
N VAL A 252 2.54 -7.99 5.25
CA VAL A 252 1.28 -8.59 4.79
C VAL A 252 0.49 -9.10 6.00
N TYR A 253 -0.37 -8.25 6.55
CA TYR A 253 -1.18 -8.54 7.74
C TYR A 253 -2.59 -8.97 7.35
N ILE A 254 -2.86 -10.27 7.45
CA ILE A 254 -4.18 -10.83 7.16
C ILE A 254 -5.12 -10.51 8.33
N ALA A 255 -6.24 -9.83 8.02
CA ALA A 255 -7.25 -9.42 8.98
C ALA A 255 -7.69 -10.56 9.93
N PRO A 256 -8.10 -10.27 11.18
CA PRO A 256 -8.60 -11.28 12.09
C PRO A 256 -9.85 -11.97 11.50
N THR A 257 -10.04 -13.26 11.81
CA THR A 257 -11.35 -13.88 11.63
C THR A 257 -12.30 -13.38 12.71
N ILE A 258 -13.59 -13.41 12.42
CA ILE A 258 -14.64 -13.00 13.36
C ILE A 258 -15.87 -13.86 13.15
N ASP A 259 -16.50 -14.24 14.26
CA ASP A 259 -17.80 -14.88 14.33
C ASP A 259 -18.47 -14.56 15.69
N ILE A 260 -19.73 -14.93 15.83
CA ILE A 260 -20.56 -14.68 17.02
C ILE A 260 -21.19 -15.96 17.55
N ASP A 261 -21.41 -16.03 18.86
CA ASP A 261 -22.03 -17.22 19.48
C ASP A 261 -23.55 -17.27 19.25
N LYS A 262 -24.19 -16.11 19.09
CA LYS A 262 -25.65 -15.96 18.95
C LYS A 262 -25.97 -14.90 17.92
N GLN A 263 -26.96 -15.18 17.07
CA GLN A 263 -27.46 -14.24 16.05
C GLN A 263 -28.51 -13.27 16.60
N SER A 264 -29.21 -13.66 17.67
CA SER A 264 -30.15 -12.81 18.41
C SER A 264 -29.87 -12.91 19.90
N VAL A 265 -29.90 -11.77 20.59
CA VAL A 265 -29.61 -11.68 22.02
C VAL A 265 -30.59 -10.72 22.68
N ARG A 266 -30.97 -11.03 23.92
CA ARG A 266 -31.80 -10.13 24.70
C ARG A 266 -31.00 -8.89 25.07
N GLN A 267 -31.59 -7.70 24.97
CA GLN A 267 -30.95 -6.49 25.45
C GLN A 267 -30.51 -6.63 26.93
N GLY A 268 -29.23 -6.39 27.18
CA GLY A 268 -28.59 -6.56 28.49
C GLY A 268 -28.08 -7.97 28.78
N GLU A 269 -28.25 -8.92 27.86
CA GLU A 269 -27.56 -10.20 27.88
C GLU A 269 -26.24 -10.08 27.12
N PRO A 270 -25.13 -10.66 27.61
CA PRO A 270 -23.87 -10.61 26.92
C PRO A 270 -23.87 -11.47 25.65
N ILE A 271 -23.28 -10.93 24.58
CA ILE A 271 -22.95 -11.65 23.34
C ILE A 271 -21.45 -11.93 23.29
N LYS A 272 -21.06 -13.10 22.76
CA LYS A 272 -19.66 -13.42 22.53
C LYS A 272 -19.29 -13.20 21.08
N ILE A 273 -18.27 -12.39 20.86
CA ILE A 273 -17.65 -12.14 19.56
C ILE A 273 -16.25 -12.73 19.62
N PHE A 274 -15.93 -13.64 18.71
CA PHE A 274 -14.68 -14.40 18.78
C PHE A 274 -14.05 -14.62 17.41
N GLY A 275 -12.78 -15.01 17.41
CA GLY A 275 -12.06 -15.36 16.21
C GLY A 275 -10.60 -15.72 16.48
N GLN A 276 -9.80 -15.70 15.42
CA GLN A 276 -8.37 -15.95 15.47
C GLN A 276 -7.61 -14.82 14.75
N THR A 277 -6.42 -14.51 15.27
CA THR A 277 -5.52 -13.48 14.76
C THR A 277 -4.07 -13.83 15.14
N VAL A 278 -3.16 -12.87 15.01
CA VAL A 278 -1.79 -12.98 15.50
C VAL A 278 -1.76 -13.21 17.01
N PRO A 279 -0.86 -14.07 17.55
CA PRO A 279 -0.71 -14.27 18.99
C PRO A 279 -0.29 -13.02 19.76
N SER A 280 -0.84 -12.85 20.97
CA SER A 280 -0.42 -11.82 21.93
C SER A 280 -0.46 -10.38 21.38
N THR A 281 -1.46 -10.07 20.55
CA THR A 281 -1.67 -8.74 19.95
C THR A 281 -2.97 -8.11 20.42
N GLU A 282 -3.04 -6.78 20.41
CA GLU A 282 -4.27 -6.05 20.70
C GLU A 282 -5.24 -6.17 19.51
N VAL A 283 -6.49 -6.50 19.79
CA VAL A 283 -7.59 -6.60 18.83
C VAL A 283 -8.62 -5.53 19.17
N HIS A 284 -9.01 -4.73 18.18
CA HIS A 284 -10.05 -3.72 18.31
C HIS A 284 -11.31 -4.25 17.65
N VAL A 285 -12.35 -4.45 18.44
CA VAL A 285 -13.67 -4.88 17.97
C VAL A 285 -14.55 -3.64 17.87
N HIS A 286 -14.93 -3.30 16.65
CA HIS A 286 -15.82 -2.20 16.33
C HIS A 286 -17.25 -2.73 16.21
N ILE A 287 -18.12 -2.29 17.10
CA ILE A 287 -19.55 -2.62 17.11
C ILE A 287 -20.30 -1.37 16.65
N ASN A 288 -20.94 -1.50 15.48
CA ASN A 288 -21.68 -0.42 14.84
C ASN A 288 -23.17 -0.53 15.17
N SER A 289 -23.65 0.50 15.85
CA SER A 289 -25.01 0.79 16.34
C SER A 289 -25.29 2.29 16.07
N GLU A 290 -26.31 2.91 16.65
CA GLU A 290 -26.52 4.37 16.60
C GLU A 290 -25.24 5.14 17.00
N LYS A 291 -24.49 4.58 17.95
CA LYS A 291 -23.13 4.99 18.30
C LYS A 291 -22.16 3.82 18.07
N GLU A 292 -20.98 4.12 17.54
CA GLU A 292 -19.89 3.13 17.45
C GLU A 292 -19.26 2.88 18.82
N PHE A 293 -19.13 1.60 19.18
CA PHE A 293 -18.40 1.12 20.35
C PHE A 293 -17.13 0.42 19.89
N ILE A 294 -15.98 0.78 20.49
CA ILE A 294 -14.68 0.19 20.15
C ILE A 294 -14.12 -0.46 21.41
N GLU A 295 -14.13 -1.78 21.44
CA GLU A 295 -13.61 -2.58 22.55
C GLU A 295 -12.22 -3.12 22.23
N LYS A 296 -11.34 -3.09 23.23
CA LYS A 296 -9.95 -3.55 23.09
C LYS A 296 -9.72 -4.79 23.92
N ILE A 297 -9.22 -5.84 23.29
CA ILE A 297 -8.85 -7.10 23.93
C ILE A 297 -7.47 -7.56 23.45
N SER A 298 -6.87 -8.52 24.14
CA SER A 298 -5.63 -9.16 23.68
C SER A 298 -5.93 -10.59 23.21
N SER A 299 -5.32 -10.99 22.10
CA SER A 299 -5.35 -12.38 21.66
C SER A 299 -4.47 -13.28 22.54
N ALA A 300 -4.84 -14.54 22.65
CA ALA A 300 -4.07 -15.56 23.37
C ALA A 300 -2.80 -15.99 22.59
N GLU A 301 -1.94 -16.81 23.21
CA GLU A 301 -0.76 -17.39 22.56
C GLU A 301 -1.11 -18.27 21.35
N THR A 302 -2.31 -18.82 21.34
CA THR A 302 -2.89 -19.59 20.21
C THR A 302 -3.43 -18.70 19.10
N GLY A 303 -3.40 -17.38 19.26
CA GLY A 303 -4.03 -16.41 18.36
C GLY A 303 -5.54 -16.27 18.54
N SER A 304 -6.19 -17.09 19.36
CA SER A 304 -7.63 -16.98 19.62
C SER A 304 -7.95 -15.73 20.45
N TRP A 305 -9.06 -15.08 20.14
CA TRP A 305 -9.58 -13.94 20.90
C TRP A 305 -11.08 -14.08 21.09
N GLU A 306 -11.59 -13.60 22.23
CA GLU A 306 -13.01 -13.62 22.58
C GLU A 306 -13.32 -12.32 23.35
N LEU A 307 -14.36 -11.62 22.92
CA LEU A 307 -14.98 -10.49 23.60
C LEU A 307 -16.37 -10.91 24.07
N SER A 308 -16.62 -10.78 25.38
CA SER A 308 -17.97 -10.84 25.94
C SER A 308 -18.51 -9.43 26.08
N PHE A 309 -19.37 -8.99 25.15
CA PHE A 309 -19.91 -7.64 25.11
C PHE A 309 -21.30 -7.58 25.75
N ASP A 310 -21.51 -6.67 26.70
CA ASP A 310 -22.83 -6.41 27.30
C ASP A 310 -23.68 -5.58 26.33
N THR A 311 -24.81 -6.12 25.90
CA THR A 311 -25.72 -5.47 24.93
C THR A 311 -26.67 -4.46 25.56
N ALA A 312 -26.60 -4.21 26.87
CA ALA A 312 -27.40 -3.19 27.56
C ALA A 312 -27.37 -1.79 26.91
N PRO A 313 -26.26 -1.27 26.36
CA PRO A 313 -26.21 0.06 25.77
C PRO A 313 -26.69 0.11 24.31
N LEU A 314 -26.98 -1.04 23.68
CA LEU A 314 -27.44 -1.12 22.30
C LEU A 314 -28.96 -1.01 22.22
N GLU A 315 -29.48 -0.28 21.24
CA GLU A 315 -30.90 -0.24 20.92
C GLU A 315 -31.42 -1.58 20.39
N GLU A 316 -32.75 -1.75 20.44
CA GLU A 316 -33.43 -2.92 19.89
C GLU A 316 -33.44 -2.86 18.35
N ASP A 317 -32.34 -3.27 17.73
CA ASP A 317 -32.15 -3.23 16.28
C ASP A 317 -31.09 -4.28 15.83
N LEU A 318 -30.84 -4.33 14.52
CA LEU A 318 -29.74 -5.06 13.92
C LEU A 318 -28.44 -4.27 14.03
N HIS A 319 -27.42 -4.91 14.60
CA HIS A 319 -26.08 -4.34 14.79
C HIS A 319 -25.06 -5.13 13.99
N THR A 320 -23.92 -4.51 13.70
CA THR A 320 -22.81 -5.18 13.04
C THR A 320 -21.53 -5.06 13.83
N ALA A 321 -20.67 -6.08 13.76
CA ALA A 321 -19.34 -6.04 14.34
C ALA A 321 -18.27 -6.40 13.31
N LYS A 322 -17.11 -5.76 13.44
CA LYS A 322 -15.89 -6.06 12.66
C LYS A 322 -14.68 -5.90 13.57
N ALA A 323 -13.60 -6.61 13.29
CA ALA A 323 -12.39 -6.58 14.08
C ALA A 323 -11.17 -6.23 13.23
N LEU A 324 -10.20 -5.54 13.83
CA LEU A 324 -8.84 -5.43 13.33
C LEU A 324 -7.86 -5.75 14.46
N PHE A 325 -6.62 -6.09 14.13
CA PHE A 325 -5.56 -6.16 15.14
C PHE A 325 -4.55 -5.04 14.94
N GLN A 326 -3.87 -4.71 16.03
CA GLN A 326 -2.83 -3.69 16.09
C GLN A 326 -1.50 -4.33 16.49
N VAL A 327 -0.44 -4.07 15.73
CA VAL A 327 0.93 -4.50 16.02
C VAL A 327 1.84 -3.29 16.08
N ALA A 328 2.64 -3.19 17.14
CA ALA A 328 3.73 -2.23 17.22
C ALA A 328 4.96 -2.81 16.50
N THR A 329 5.38 -2.16 15.41
CA THR A 329 6.61 -2.51 14.66
C THR A 329 7.51 -1.28 14.69
N GLU A 330 8.74 -1.44 15.19
CA GLU A 330 9.80 -0.40 15.16
C GLU A 330 9.43 0.95 15.85
N GLY A 331 8.37 0.97 16.66
CA GLY A 331 7.88 2.18 17.35
C GLY A 331 6.61 2.75 16.72
N ASN A 332 6.25 2.29 15.53
CA ASN A 332 5.02 2.64 14.83
C ASN A 332 3.91 1.62 15.09
N ILE A 333 2.68 2.13 15.18
CA ILE A 333 1.47 1.34 15.34
C ILE A 333 0.93 1.03 13.95
N VAL A 334 0.89 -0.25 13.59
CA VAL A 334 0.32 -0.71 12.32
C VAL A 334 -0.95 -1.52 12.58
N ASN A 335 -2.01 -1.18 11.86
CA ASN A 335 -3.29 -1.87 11.92
C ASN A 335 -3.42 -2.85 10.76
N SER A 336 -4.04 -4.00 11.00
CA SER A 336 -4.52 -4.87 9.92
C SER A 336 -5.71 -4.22 9.21
N GLY A 337 -6.08 -4.76 8.05
CA GLY A 337 -7.42 -4.54 7.51
C GLY A 337 -8.52 -5.05 8.45
N PHE A 338 -9.76 -4.61 8.24
CA PHE A 338 -10.92 -5.13 8.95
C PHE A 338 -11.25 -6.56 8.49
N SER A 339 -11.75 -7.36 9.44
CA SER A 339 -12.41 -8.63 9.20
C SER A 339 -13.65 -8.46 8.31
N ARG A 340 -14.31 -9.58 7.99
CA ARG A 340 -15.70 -9.51 7.50
C ARG A 340 -16.58 -8.83 8.56
N SER A 341 -17.72 -8.31 8.13
CA SER A 341 -18.75 -7.87 9.08
C SER A 341 -19.61 -9.07 9.47
N VAL A 342 -19.87 -9.21 10.77
CA VAL A 342 -20.89 -10.12 11.30
C VAL A 342 -22.05 -9.29 11.83
N SER A 343 -23.26 -9.83 11.77
CA SER A 343 -24.47 -9.12 12.19
C SER A 343 -25.19 -9.88 13.29
N PHE A 344 -25.73 -9.16 14.27
CA PHE A 344 -26.54 -9.73 15.34
C PHE A 344 -27.68 -8.78 15.70
N TYR A 345 -28.82 -9.34 16.09
CA TYR A 345 -29.99 -8.59 16.51
C TYR A 345 -30.05 -8.48 18.04
N VAL A 346 -30.38 -7.30 18.54
CA VAL A 346 -30.67 -7.07 19.96
C VAL A 346 -32.17 -6.85 20.12
N GLY A 347 -32.82 -7.66 20.94
CA GLY A 347 -34.28 -7.65 21.09
C GLY A 347 -34.79 -7.79 22.52
N LYS A 348 -36.11 -7.81 22.69
CA LYS A 348 -36.78 -8.01 24.01
C LYS A 348 -36.70 -9.43 24.51
N THR A 349 -36.74 -10.37 23.58
CA THR A 349 -36.69 -11.81 23.78
C THR A 349 -35.41 -12.30 23.11
N GLY A 350 -34.47 -12.80 23.91
CA GLY A 350 -33.26 -13.47 23.40
C GLY A 350 -33.54 -14.97 23.31
N GLY A 351 -32.94 -15.64 22.33
CA GLY A 351 -33.20 -17.06 22.12
C GLY A 351 -32.28 -17.72 21.09
N GLU A 352 -32.08 -19.02 21.28
CA GLU A 352 -31.45 -19.90 20.30
C GLU A 352 -32.42 -20.04 19.11
N VAL A 353 -32.02 -19.55 17.94
CA VAL A 353 -32.87 -19.55 16.73
C VAL A 353 -33.17 -21.01 16.36
N PRO A 354 -34.45 -21.43 16.31
CA PRO A 354 -34.84 -22.81 15.98
C PRO A 354 -34.36 -23.27 14.60
N CYS A 355 -34.13 -22.33 13.70
CA CYS A 355 -33.63 -22.53 12.35
C CYS A 355 -32.44 -21.58 12.12
N PRO A 356 -31.23 -21.97 12.57
CA PRO A 356 -30.03 -21.16 12.41
C PRO A 356 -29.73 -20.95 10.93
N GLU A 357 -29.16 -19.79 10.60
CA GLU A 357 -28.80 -19.40 9.22
C GLU A 357 -30.00 -19.16 8.29
N ALA A 358 -31.23 -19.05 8.80
CA ALA A 358 -32.44 -18.82 8.00
C ALA A 358 -32.74 -19.87 6.90
N ASP A 359 -32.15 -21.08 7.02
CA ASP A 359 -32.52 -22.27 6.25
C ASP A 359 -33.81 -22.87 6.84
N LEU A 360 -34.95 -22.43 6.30
CA LEU A 360 -36.29 -22.71 6.82
C LEU A 360 -36.80 -24.09 6.44
N ASN A 361 -36.23 -24.70 5.41
CA ASN A 361 -36.60 -26.03 4.94
C ASN A 361 -35.54 -27.11 5.28
N HIS A 362 -34.41 -26.70 5.86
CA HIS A 362 -33.28 -27.54 6.26
C HIS A 362 -32.61 -28.29 5.09
N ASP A 363 -32.53 -27.65 3.92
CA ASP A 363 -31.88 -28.23 2.73
C ASP A 363 -30.38 -27.87 2.60
N GLY A 364 -29.85 -27.10 3.54
CA GLY A 364 -28.47 -26.63 3.59
C GLY A 364 -28.20 -25.44 2.66
N ARG A 365 -29.25 -24.78 2.16
CA ARG A 365 -29.17 -23.56 1.35
C ARG A 365 -30.22 -22.57 1.85
N VAL A 366 -29.93 -21.31 1.61
CA VAL A 366 -30.89 -20.22 1.79
C VAL A 366 -31.14 -19.60 0.44
N ASN A 367 -32.35 -19.77 -0.08
CA ASN A 367 -32.72 -19.32 -1.42
C ASN A 367 -34.20 -18.91 -1.50
N LEU A 368 -34.72 -18.81 -2.73
CA LEU A 368 -36.10 -18.40 -3.00
C LEU A 368 -37.14 -19.30 -2.31
N THR A 369 -36.81 -20.56 -2.06
CA THR A 369 -37.67 -21.51 -1.34
C THR A 369 -37.84 -21.09 0.10
N ASP A 370 -36.75 -20.80 0.81
CA ASP A 370 -36.77 -20.28 2.18
C ASP A 370 -37.51 -18.95 2.25
N PHE A 371 -37.24 -18.05 1.30
CA PHE A 371 -37.98 -16.79 1.22
C PHE A 371 -39.48 -16.98 1.06
N SER A 372 -39.91 -17.97 0.28
CA SER A 372 -41.33 -18.30 0.14
C SER A 372 -41.95 -18.83 1.44
N ILE A 373 -41.17 -19.55 2.25
CA ILE A 373 -41.58 -20.05 3.57
C ILE A 373 -41.67 -18.88 4.56
N LEU A 374 -40.70 -17.96 4.55
CA LEU A 374 -40.72 -16.77 5.39
C LEU A 374 -41.95 -15.90 5.06
N LEU A 375 -42.22 -15.65 3.79
CA LEU A 375 -43.42 -14.91 3.36
C LEU A 375 -44.73 -15.62 3.71
N TYR A 376 -44.75 -16.96 3.70
CA TYR A 376 -45.92 -17.72 4.14
C TYR A 376 -46.25 -17.46 5.62
N TRP A 377 -45.21 -17.29 6.45
CA TRP A 377 -45.34 -17.01 7.88
C TRP A 377 -45.35 -15.52 8.23
N TRP A 378 -45.43 -14.62 7.24
CA TRP A 378 -45.36 -13.17 7.47
C TRP A 378 -46.42 -12.68 8.46
N GLY A 379 -45.97 -11.93 9.48
CA GLY A 379 -46.80 -11.39 10.55
C GLY A 379 -47.23 -12.41 11.62
N THR A 380 -46.67 -13.62 11.61
CA THR A 380 -46.93 -14.67 12.62
C THR A 380 -45.78 -14.77 13.62
N ASP A 381 -45.92 -15.60 14.65
CA ASP A 381 -44.89 -15.90 15.66
C ASP A 381 -44.20 -17.25 15.39
N ASN A 382 -44.15 -17.67 14.13
CA ASN A 382 -43.56 -18.96 13.77
C ASN A 382 -42.09 -18.98 14.20
N ALA A 383 -41.77 -19.84 15.17
CA ALA A 383 -40.47 -19.85 15.81
C ALA A 383 -39.28 -20.07 14.83
N CYS A 384 -39.49 -20.72 13.69
CA CYS A 384 -38.45 -20.94 12.68
C CYS A 384 -38.32 -19.72 11.75
N ALA A 385 -39.43 -19.12 11.31
CA ALA A 385 -39.41 -17.96 10.42
C ALA A 385 -39.11 -16.63 11.14
N ASP A 386 -39.39 -16.56 12.44
CA ASP A 386 -39.04 -15.46 13.34
C ASP A 386 -37.56 -15.60 13.72
N GLN A 387 -36.67 -15.22 12.81
CA GLN A 387 -35.24 -15.38 12.94
C GLN A 387 -34.65 -14.57 14.09
N ASN A 388 -35.25 -13.42 14.40
CA ASN A 388 -34.80 -12.58 15.51
C ASN A 388 -35.50 -12.89 16.85
N GLN A 389 -36.50 -13.77 16.86
CA GLN A 389 -37.30 -14.20 18.01
C GLN A 389 -38.05 -13.04 18.68
N ASN A 390 -38.46 -12.01 17.93
CA ASN A 390 -39.17 -10.84 18.47
C ASN A 390 -40.70 -11.07 18.61
N GLY A 391 -41.19 -12.24 18.17
CA GLY A 391 -42.59 -12.64 18.20
C GLY A 391 -43.39 -12.27 16.94
N VAL A 392 -42.75 -11.70 15.91
CA VAL A 392 -43.39 -11.38 14.63
C VAL A 392 -42.43 -11.54 13.45
N VAL A 393 -42.79 -12.39 12.49
CA VAL A 393 -42.07 -12.51 11.22
C VAL A 393 -42.28 -11.24 10.39
N ASP A 394 -41.24 -10.44 10.22
CA ASP A 394 -41.30 -9.18 9.49
C ASP A 394 -40.05 -8.90 8.65
N LEU A 395 -39.83 -7.62 8.32
CA LEU A 395 -38.73 -7.19 7.47
C LEU A 395 -37.37 -7.40 8.13
N VAL A 396 -37.29 -7.46 9.46
CA VAL A 396 -36.07 -7.75 10.19
C VAL A 396 -35.67 -9.22 9.96
N ASP A 397 -36.61 -10.16 10.03
CA ASP A 397 -36.33 -11.58 9.73
C ASP A 397 -35.90 -11.79 8.29
N PHE A 398 -36.54 -11.07 7.35
CA PHE A 398 -36.10 -11.05 5.96
C PHE A 398 -34.68 -10.52 5.81
N SER A 399 -34.30 -9.48 6.55
CA SER A 399 -32.94 -8.93 6.52
C SER A 399 -31.90 -9.95 7.02
N ILE A 400 -32.24 -10.75 8.03
CA ILE A 400 -31.41 -11.84 8.54
C ILE A 400 -31.28 -12.95 7.49
N MET A 401 -32.39 -13.32 6.82
CA MET A 401 -32.34 -14.29 5.73
C MET A 401 -31.43 -13.84 4.58
N MET A 402 -31.52 -12.57 4.18
CA MET A 402 -30.70 -12.04 3.08
C MET A 402 -29.20 -12.07 3.40
N TYR A 403 -28.82 -12.02 4.68
CA TYR A 403 -27.43 -12.18 5.10
C TYR A 403 -26.90 -13.60 4.81
N TYR A 404 -27.73 -14.63 5.00
CA TYR A 404 -27.36 -16.03 4.74
C TYR A 404 -27.62 -16.49 3.30
N TRP A 405 -28.05 -15.59 2.42
CA TRP A 405 -28.44 -15.95 1.06
C TRP A 405 -27.34 -16.67 0.29
N THR A 406 -27.63 -17.90 -0.15
CA THR A 406 -26.68 -18.77 -0.87
C THR A 406 -26.87 -18.82 -2.39
N GLY A 407 -27.98 -18.26 -2.91
CA GLY A 407 -28.29 -18.26 -4.34
C GLY A 407 -29.43 -19.18 -4.73
#